data_AF-A0A9W6YM50-F1
#
_entry.id   AF-A0A9W6YM50-F1
#
_cell.length_a   1.000
_cell.length_b   1.000
_cell.length_c   1.000
_cell.angle_alpha   90.00
_cell.angle_beta   90.00
_cell.angle_gamma   90.00
#
_symmetry.space_group_name_H-M   'P 1'
#
loop_
_entity.id
_entity.type
_entity.pdbx_description
1 polymer ?
#
loop_
_entity_poly.entity_id
_entity_poly.type
_entity_poly.pdbx_seq_one_letter_code
_entity_poly.pdbx_strand_id
1 'polypeptide(L)'
;MSWKRFARDLHDGRIEQICILSDIERMESEAEELKQLVTEGADALSAKSKKERSHEQSWDSLKSSPLYEVLREYKDVLPDDIPA
;
A
#
# COMPACT_ATOMS: atom_id res chain seq x y z
N MET A 1 14.17 -9.77 -17.57
CA MET A 1 13.25 -10.90 -17.34
C MET A 1 11.85 -10.34 -17.13
N SER A 2 10.82 -10.88 -17.78
CA SER A 2 9.43 -10.47 -17.48
C SER A 2 8.91 -11.24 -16.28
N TRP A 3 8.02 -10.63 -15.49
CA TRP A 3 7.38 -11.28 -14.33
C TRP A 3 6.68 -12.58 -14.72
N LYS A 4 6.05 -12.61 -15.90
CA LYS A 4 5.41 -13.82 -16.46
C LYS A 4 6.38 -15.00 -16.66
N ARG A 5 7.65 -14.73 -16.97
CA ARG A 5 8.68 -15.78 -17.10
C ARG A 5 9.19 -16.21 -15.74
N PHE A 6 9.46 -15.24 -14.86
CA PHE A 6 9.87 -15.50 -13.47
C PHE A 6 8.86 -16.39 -12.72
N ALA A 7 7.57 -16.08 -12.79
CA ALA A 7 6.52 -16.88 -12.17
C ALA A 7 6.45 -18.32 -12.72
N ARG A 8 6.69 -18.50 -14.02
CA ARG A 8 6.72 -19.81 -14.66
C ARG A 8 7.95 -20.61 -14.23
N ASP A 9 9.10 -19.97 -14.15
CA ASP A 9 10.35 -20.60 -13.72
C ASP A 9 10.28 -21.02 -12.24
N LEU A 10 9.57 -20.26 -11.40
CA LEU A 10 9.27 -20.65 -10.03
C LEU A 10 8.32 -21.85 -9.97
N HIS A 11 7.24 -21.83 -10.74
CA HIS A 11 6.28 -22.93 -10.80
C HIS A 11 6.92 -24.25 -11.26
N ASP A 12 7.75 -24.18 -12.29
CA ASP A 12 8.41 -25.35 -12.87
C ASP A 12 9.61 -25.83 -12.04
N GLY A 13 9.84 -25.25 -10.86
CA GLY A 13 10.94 -25.61 -9.96
C GLY A 13 12.33 -25.26 -10.51
N ARG A 14 12.42 -24.43 -11.56
CA ARG A 14 13.70 -23.97 -12.12
C ARG A 14 14.39 -22.92 -11.26
N ILE A 15 13.63 -22.26 -10.39
CA ILE A 15 14.15 -21.32 -9.39
C ILE A 15 14.07 -22.01 -8.03
N GLU A 16 15.22 -22.36 -7.49
CA GLU A 16 15.34 -23.06 -6.21
C GLU A 16 15.37 -22.09 -5.02
N GLN A 17 15.79 -20.83 -5.24
CA GLN A 17 15.96 -19.83 -4.19
C GLN A 17 15.60 -18.43 -4.69
N ILE A 18 14.99 -17.65 -3.81
CA ILE A 18 14.70 -16.23 -4.02
C ILE A 18 15.29 -15.47 -2.83
N CYS A 19 16.11 -14.46 -3.11
CA CYS A 19 16.58 -13.52 -2.10
C CYS A 19 15.84 -12.19 -2.26
N ILE A 20 15.24 -11.70 -1.18
CA ILE A 20 14.61 -10.39 -1.14
C ILE A 20 15.59 -9.45 -0.46
N LEU A 21 16.11 -8.49 -1.22
CA LEU A 21 16.90 -7.40 -0.65
C LEU A 21 15.94 -6.32 -0.18
N SER A 22 15.94 -6.06 1.11
CA SER A 22 15.23 -4.93 1.71
C SER A 22 16.25 -3.94 2.23
N ASP A 23 16.13 -2.66 1.85
CA ASP A 23 16.89 -1.57 2.45
C ASP A 23 16.25 -1.20 3.79
N ILE A 24 16.31 -2.13 4.74
CA ILE A 24 15.68 -1.99 6.06
C ILE A 24 16.22 -0.74 6.77
N GLU A 25 17.52 -0.47 6.64
CA GLU A 25 18.16 0.72 7.22
C GLU A 25 17.56 2.03 6.68
N ARG A 26 17.28 2.10 5.37
CA ARG A 26 16.61 3.27 4.78
C ARG A 26 15.16 3.38 5.26
N MET A 27 14.46 2.26 5.34
CA MET A 27 13.07 2.23 5.79
C MET A 27 12.94 2.65 7.27
N GLU A 28 13.88 2.25 8.11
CA GLU A 28 13.90 2.67 9.52
C GLU A 28 14.20 4.18 9.66
N SER A 29 15.15 4.72 8.88
CA SER A 29 15.43 6.16 8.85
C SER A 29 14.22 6.97 8.37
N GLU A 30 13.60 6.57 7.25
CA GLU A 30 12.41 7.25 6.70
C GLU A 30 11.23 7.17 7.68
N ALA A 31 11.06 6.05 8.39
CA ALA A 31 10.03 5.91 9.41
C ALA A 31 10.29 6.84 10.62
N GLU A 32 11.54 6.98 11.06
CA GLU A 32 11.90 7.89 12.16
C GLU A 32 11.69 9.36 11.78
N GLU A 33 12.06 9.75 10.55
CA GLU A 33 11.78 11.09 10.01
C GLU A 33 10.27 11.36 9.89
N LEU A 34 9.49 10.37 9.44
CA LEU A 34 8.03 10.48 9.40
C LEU A 34 7.43 10.62 10.80
N LYS A 35 7.93 9.91 11.82
CA LYS A 35 7.48 10.11 13.21
C LYS A 35 7.76 11.53 13.70
N GLN A 36 8.92 12.10 13.36
CA GLN A 36 9.25 13.48 13.70
C GLN A 36 8.33 14.47 13.00
N LEU A 37 8.11 14.32 11.69
CA LEU A 37 7.20 15.16 10.92
C LEU A 37 5.74 15.05 11.39
N VAL A 38 5.30 13.86 11.84
CA VAL A 38 3.97 13.67 12.43
C VAL A 38 3.87 14.36 13.79
N THR A 39 4.94 14.35 14.60
CA THR A 39 4.96 15.01 15.90
C THR A 39 4.97 16.53 15.74
N GLU A 40 5.85 17.06 14.90
CA GLU A 40 5.94 18.49 14.56
C GLU A 40 4.66 18.98 13.85
N GLY A 41 4.12 18.15 12.96
CA GLY A 41 2.85 18.39 12.29
C GLY A 41 1.66 18.35 13.25
N ALA A 42 1.65 17.47 14.27
CA ALA A 42 0.60 17.41 15.28
C ALA A 42 0.59 18.67 16.17
N ASP A 43 1.77 19.18 16.52
CA ASP A 43 1.91 20.44 17.26
C ASP A 43 1.44 21.65 16.42
N ALA A 44 1.64 21.62 15.10
CA ALA A 44 1.15 22.64 14.17
C ALA A 44 -0.34 22.48 13.76
N LEU A 45 -0.90 21.27 13.85
CA LEU A 45 -2.28 20.93 13.45
C LEU A 45 -3.27 20.88 14.62
N SER A 46 -2.80 21.03 15.87
CA SER A 46 -3.65 21.13 17.07
C SER A 46 -4.75 22.21 16.94
N ALA A 47 -4.59 23.19 16.05
CA ALA A 47 -5.60 24.22 15.76
C ALA A 47 -6.68 23.85 14.71
N LYS A 48 -6.67 22.66 14.08
CA LYS A 48 -7.61 22.34 12.97
C LYS A 48 -8.06 20.88 12.98
N SER A 49 -9.03 20.61 13.84
CA SER A 49 -9.85 19.39 13.85
C SER A 49 -10.68 19.24 12.57
N LYS A 50 -10.60 18.08 11.88
CA LYS A 50 -11.75 17.44 11.17
C LYS A 50 -11.44 16.00 10.68
N LYS A 51 -11.50 15.00 11.58
CA LYS A 51 -11.32 13.57 11.27
C LYS A 51 -12.53 12.89 10.58
N GLU A 52 -13.64 13.58 10.36
CA GLU A 52 -14.91 12.92 10.00
C GLU A 52 -15.26 12.92 8.49
N ARG A 53 -14.46 13.55 7.62
CA ARG A 53 -14.78 13.60 6.16
C ARG A 53 -13.95 12.68 5.28
N SER A 54 -12.85 12.15 5.81
CA SER A 54 -11.91 11.39 4.99
C SER A 54 -12.44 10.01 4.61
N HIS A 55 -13.27 9.39 5.45
CA HIS A 55 -13.64 7.99 5.23
C HIS A 55 -14.67 7.80 4.12
N GLU A 56 -15.58 8.77 3.92
CA GLU A 56 -16.69 8.65 2.97
C GLU A 56 -16.29 9.19 1.58
N GLN A 57 -15.57 10.31 1.53
CA GLN A 57 -15.00 10.82 0.26
C GLN A 57 -13.93 9.89 -0.32
N SER A 58 -13.19 9.16 0.52
CA SER A 58 -12.15 8.25 0.06
C SER A 58 -12.71 7.11 -0.78
N TRP A 59 -13.89 6.57 -0.47
CA TRP A 59 -14.45 5.44 -1.22
C TRP A 59 -15.04 5.87 -2.56
N ASP A 60 -15.79 6.97 -2.62
CA ASP A 60 -16.36 7.48 -3.87
C ASP A 60 -15.26 7.98 -4.83
N SER A 61 -14.21 8.60 -4.29
CA SER A 61 -13.05 9.02 -5.07
C SER A 61 -12.21 7.82 -5.52
N LEU A 62 -12.21 6.71 -4.76
CA LEU A 62 -11.56 5.47 -5.16
C LEU A 62 -12.32 4.81 -6.31
N LYS A 63 -13.67 4.74 -6.25
CA LYS A 63 -14.53 4.16 -7.30
C LYS A 63 -14.35 4.83 -8.68
N SER A 64 -13.99 6.12 -8.71
CA SER A 64 -13.73 6.84 -9.96
C SER A 64 -12.28 6.74 -10.47
N SER A 65 -11.38 6.16 -9.68
CA SER A 65 -9.98 5.95 -10.05
C SER A 65 -9.81 4.64 -10.82
N PRO A 66 -8.88 4.57 -11.80
CA PRO A 66 -8.48 3.31 -12.44
C PRO A 66 -8.02 2.23 -11.46
N LEU A 67 -7.63 2.64 -10.24
CA LEU A 67 -7.27 1.74 -9.15
C LEU A 67 -8.43 0.86 -8.68
N TYR A 68 -9.69 1.30 -8.84
CA TYR A 68 -10.85 0.50 -8.44
C TYR A 68 -11.06 -0.74 -9.33
N GLU A 69 -10.76 -0.64 -10.63
CA GLU A 69 -10.82 -1.81 -11.52
C GLU A 69 -9.77 -2.85 -11.15
N VAL A 70 -8.56 -2.38 -10.81
CA VAL A 70 -7.48 -3.25 -10.33
C VAL A 70 -7.89 -3.94 -9.04
N LEU A 71 -8.41 -3.20 -8.06
CA LEU A 71 -8.85 -3.79 -6.78
C LEU A 71 -10.00 -4.81 -6.96
N ARG A 72 -10.91 -4.58 -7.92
CA ARG A 72 -11.95 -5.53 -8.30
C ARG A 72 -11.38 -6.81 -8.91
N GLU A 73 -10.33 -6.70 -9.72
CA GLU A 73 -9.64 -7.84 -10.33
C GLU A 73 -8.93 -8.73 -9.30
N TYR A 74 -8.56 -8.17 -8.13
CA TYR A 74 -7.96 -8.89 -7.01
C TYR A 74 -8.95 -9.28 -5.90
N LYS A 75 -10.26 -9.15 -6.14
CA LYS A 75 -11.30 -9.45 -5.12
C LYS A 75 -11.20 -10.87 -4.57
N ASP A 76 -10.78 -11.84 -5.37
CA ASP A 76 -10.68 -13.25 -4.95
C ASP A 76 -9.47 -13.55 -4.03
N VAL A 77 -8.52 -12.62 -3.92
CA VAL A 77 -7.31 -12.72 -3.08
C VAL A 77 -7.43 -11.83 -1.83
N LEU A 78 -8.26 -10.79 -1.90
CA LEU A 78 -8.54 -9.90 -0.79
C LEU A 78 -9.62 -10.53 0.10
N PRO A 79 -9.39 -10.68 1.43
CA PRO A 79 -10.47 -11.03 2.33
C PRO A 79 -11.52 -9.91 2.25
N ASP A 80 -12.72 -10.25 1.75
CA ASP A 80 -13.81 -9.32 1.43
C ASP A 80 -14.01 -8.22 2.48
N ASP A 81 -13.93 -6.96 2.03
CA ASP A 81 -14.65 -5.79 2.58
C ASP A 81 -14.53 -4.59 1.62
N ILE A 82 -14.69 -4.82 0.30
CA ILE A 82 -14.93 -3.71 -0.63
C ILE A 82 -16.46 -3.53 -0.70
N PRO A 83 -17.03 -2.45 -0.16
CA PRO A 83 -18.47 -2.22 -0.24
C PRO A 83 -18.90 -2.12 -1.71
N ALA A 84 -20.06 -2.71 -2.02
CA ALA A 84 -20.65 -2.74 -3.36
C ALA A 84 -20.79 -1.34 -3.99
#